data_AF-A0A727HVR4-F1
#
_entry.id   AF-A0A727HVR4-F1
#
_cell.length_a   1.000
_cell.length_b   1.000
_cell.length_c   1.000
_cell.angle_alpha   90.00
_cell.angle_beta   90.00
_cell.angle_gamma   90.00
#
_symmetry.space_group_name_H-M   'P 1'
#
loop_
_entity.id
_entity.type
_entity.pdbx_description
1 polymer ?
#
loop_
_entity_poly.entity_id
_entity_poly.type
_entity_poly.pdbx_seq_one_letter_code
_entity_poly.pdbx_strand_id
1 'polypeptide(L)' 'MAYIYGLVDSLQGKDQVGDGECVALVKQYAHLGFTGTWKQGRKVFGDKSIPRGTAIATFVNGKYPSGSAAHK' A
#
# COMPACT_ATOMS: atom_id res chain seq x y z
N MET A 1 1.71 10.34 -9.29
CA MET A 1 1.03 9.17 -9.89
C MET A 1 0.46 8.32 -8.76
N ALA A 2 -0.78 7.86 -8.85
CA ALA A 2 -1.33 6.86 -7.93
C ALA A 2 -1.11 5.47 -8.53
N TYR A 3 -0.76 4.49 -7.70
CA TYR A 3 -0.61 3.10 -8.13
C TYR A 3 -1.94 2.39 -7.88
N ILE A 4 -2.58 1.91 -8.94
CA ILE A 4 -3.93 1.34 -8.89
C ILE A 4 -3.88 -0.07 -9.48
N TYR A 5 -4.31 -1.05 -8.69
CA TYR A 5 -4.51 -2.41 -9.15
C TYR A 5 -6.00 -2.66 -9.40
N GLY A 6 -6.39 -2.73 -10.67
CA GLY A 6 -7.80 -2.81 -11.08
C GLY A 6 -8.52 -4.11 -10.70
N LEU A 7 -7.78 -5.16 -10.34
CA LEU A 7 -8.34 -6.48 -9.98
C LEU A 7 -8.23 -6.77 -8.48
N VAL A 8 -8.22 -5.74 -7.63
CA VAL A 8 -8.05 -5.89 -6.17
C VAL A 8 -9.06 -6.85 -5.54
N ASP A 9 -10.30 -6.87 -6.03
CA ASP A 9 -11.35 -7.79 -5.56
C ASP A 9 -10.99 -9.26 -5.78
N SER A 10 -10.23 -9.56 -6.84
CA SER A 10 -9.82 -10.93 -7.16
C SER A 10 -8.69 -11.46 -6.26
N LEU A 11 -8.12 -10.62 -5.39
CA LEU A 11 -7.09 -11.02 -4.43
C LEU A 11 -7.69 -11.67 -3.18
N GLN A 12 -8.97 -11.47 -2.91
CA GLN A 12 -9.64 -12.06 -1.76
C GLN A 12 -9.63 -13.58 -1.86
N GLY A 13 -9.07 -14.25 -0.84
CA GLY A 13 -8.99 -15.72 -0.79
C GLY A 13 -7.87 -16.34 -1.63
N LYS A 14 -6.99 -15.53 -2.25
CA LYS A 14 -5.76 -16.04 -2.86
C LYS A 14 -4.68 -16.28 -1.81
N ASP A 15 -3.71 -17.11 -2.18
CA ASP A 15 -2.52 -17.35 -1.38
C ASP A 15 -1.74 -16.06 -1.11
N GLN A 16 -1.09 -16.02 0.05
CA GLN A 16 -0.17 -14.96 0.40
C GLN A 16 1.01 -14.94 -0.58
N VAL A 17 1.50 -13.75 -0.89
CA VAL A 17 2.62 -13.56 -1.81
C VAL A 17 3.84 -13.00 -1.10
N GLY A 18 5.03 -13.31 -1.62
CA GLY A 18 6.30 -12.88 -1.05
C GLY A 18 6.60 -13.54 0.30
N ASP A 19 6.89 -12.72 1.31
CA ASP A 19 7.18 -13.11 2.70
C ASP A 19 5.92 -13.14 3.58
N GLY A 20 4.74 -12.93 3.00
CA GLY A 20 3.48 -12.85 3.75
C GLY A 20 3.23 -11.48 4.38
N GLU A 21 4.13 -10.50 4.20
CA GLU A 21 3.95 -9.14 4.69
C GLU A 21 3.03 -8.31 3.78
N CYS A 22 2.32 -7.35 4.38
CA CYS A 22 1.47 -6.39 3.66
C CYS A 22 2.23 -5.65 2.55
N VAL A 23 3.51 -5.33 2.78
CA VAL A 23 4.35 -4.60 1.83
C VAL A 23 4.66 -5.45 0.60
N ALA A 24 4.89 -6.76 0.75
CA ALA A 24 5.19 -7.64 -0.37
C ALA A 24 4.01 -7.76 -1.33
N LEU A 25 2.79 -7.87 -0.80
CA LEU A 25 1.55 -7.88 -1.58
C LEU A 25 1.45 -6.65 -2.49
N VAL A 26 1.60 -5.45 -1.91
CA VAL A 26 1.43 -4.21 -2.67
C VAL A 26 2.59 -3.99 -3.64
N LYS A 27 3.82 -4.38 -3.28
CA LYS A 27 4.96 -4.36 -4.23
C LYS A 27 4.70 -5.25 -5.45
N GLN A 28 4.14 -6.44 -5.24
CA GLN A 28 3.89 -7.40 -6.30
C GLN A 28 2.76 -6.97 -7.24
N TYR A 29 1.62 -6.53 -6.71
CA TYR A 29 0.43 -6.23 -7.52
C TYR A 29 0.36 -4.78 -8.01
N ALA A 30 0.93 -3.83 -7.27
CA ALA A 30 0.95 -2.42 -7.66
C ALA A 30 2.32 -1.97 -8.20
N HIS A 31 3.26 -2.89 -8.40
CA HIS A 31 4.62 -2.66 -8.93
C HIS A 31 5.36 -1.52 -8.21
N LEU A 32 5.25 -1.48 -6.88
CA LEU A 32 5.89 -0.47 -6.05
C LEU A 32 7.38 -0.78 -5.84
N GLY A 33 8.18 0.28 -5.83
CA GLY A 33 9.59 0.20 -5.44
C GLY A 33 9.80 0.03 -3.94
N PHE A 34 11.05 0.24 -3.50
CA PHE A 34 11.44 0.22 -2.09
C PHE A 34 10.61 1.19 -1.24
N THR A 35 10.19 0.78 -0.03
CA THR A 35 9.30 1.57 0.84
C THR A 35 9.88 2.93 1.23
N GLY A 36 11.21 3.06 1.28
CA GLY A 36 11.88 4.33 1.52
C GLY A 36 11.68 5.39 0.42
N THR A 37 11.21 5.00 -0.77
CA THR A 37 10.87 5.96 -1.85
C THR A 37 9.41 6.39 -1.81
N TRP A 38 8.59 5.76 -0.96
CA TRP A 38 7.16 6.07 -0.86
C TRP A 38 6.96 7.43 -0.20
N LYS A 39 6.01 8.20 -0.75
CA LYS A 39 5.65 9.53 -0.25
C LYS A 39 4.19 9.55 0.15
N GLN A 40 3.90 10.22 1.26
CA GLN A 40 2.53 10.38 1.74
C GLN A 40 1.66 11.05 0.66
N GLY A 41 0.54 10.41 0.36
CA GLY A 41 -0.48 10.93 -0.55
C GLY A 41 -1.64 11.60 0.19
N ARG A 42 -2.79 11.64 -0.50
CA ARG A 42 -4.05 12.14 0.06
C ARG A 42 -4.53 11.28 1.21
N LYS A 43 -5.24 11.88 2.18
CA LYS A 43 -5.85 11.16 3.29
C LYS A 43 -6.96 10.27 2.74
N VAL A 44 -6.87 8.98 3.01
CA VAL A 44 -7.79 7.98 2.45
C VAL A 44 -9.20 8.14 3.01
N PHE A 45 -9.31 8.26 4.33
CA PHE A 45 -10.59 8.38 5.00
C PHE A 45 -11.28 9.71 4.63
N GLY A 46 -12.47 9.61 4.05
CA GLY A 46 -13.30 10.75 3.63
C GLY A 46 -13.09 11.20 2.18
N ASP A 47 -12.03 10.77 1.50
CA ASP A 47 -11.77 11.14 0.11
C ASP A 47 -12.40 10.12 -0.86
N LYS A 48 -13.53 10.50 -1.45
CA LYS A 48 -14.26 9.69 -2.43
C LYS A 48 -13.64 9.70 -3.83
N SER A 49 -12.62 10.54 -4.06
CA SER A 49 -11.93 10.63 -5.35
C SER A 49 -10.81 9.60 -5.51
N ILE A 50 -10.51 8.82 -4.47
CA ILE A 50 -9.52 7.75 -4.52
C ILE A 50 -10.14 6.53 -5.21
N PRO A 51 -9.62 6.11 -6.37
CA PRO A 51 -10.16 4.95 -7.07
C PRO A 51 -9.98 3.66 -6.27
N ARG A 52 -10.92 2.73 -6.43
CA ARG A 52 -10.79 1.38 -5.89
C ARG A 52 -9.52 0.72 -6.43
N GLY A 53 -8.82 -0.02 -5.57
CA GLY A 53 -7.54 -0.65 -5.92
C GLY A 53 -6.32 0.25 -5.80
N THR A 54 -6.49 1.51 -5.38
CA THR A 54 -5.35 2.39 -5.07
C THR A 54 -4.54 1.81 -3.91
N ALA A 55 -3.23 1.65 -4.12
CA ALA A 55 -2.29 1.29 -3.07
C ALA A 55 -2.25 2.39 -1.99
N ILE A 56 -2.49 1.99 -0.74
CA ILE A 56 -2.43 2.88 0.42
C ILE A 56 -1.43 2.33 1.43
N ALA A 57 -0.89 3.22 2.25
CA ALA A 57 0.01 2.85 3.34
C ALA A 57 -0.17 3.80 4.52
N THR A 58 0.27 3.37 5.69
CA THR A 58 0.35 4.23 6.87
C THR A 58 1.58 5.12 6.72
N PHE A 59 1.38 6.43 6.84
CA PHE A 59 2.46 7.41 6.78
C PHE A 59 2.55 8.17 8.10
N VAL A 60 3.78 8.39 8.57
CA VAL A 60 4.09 9.24 9.73
C VAL A 60 5.09 10.29 9.26
N ASN A 61 4.76 11.57 9.48
CA ASN A 61 5.59 12.70 9.04
C ASN A 61 5.97 12.65 7.54
N GLY A 62 5.02 12.28 6.67
CA GLY A 62 5.22 12.26 5.21
C GLY A 62 5.92 11.01 4.66
N LYS A 63 6.37 10.08 5.52
CA LYS A 63 7.15 8.90 5.14
C LYS A 63 6.53 7.61 5.65
N TYR A 64 6.79 6.51 4.94
CA TYR A 64 6.45 5.19 5.44
C TYR A 64 7.36 4.85 6.63
N PRO A 65 6.81 4.48 7.80
CA PRO A 65 7.63 4.12 8.95
C PRO A 65 8.29 2.75 8.69
N SER A 66 9.58 2.76 8.36
CA SER A 66 10.40 1.54 8.29
C SER A 66 11.09 1.30 9.64
N GLY A 67 10.71 0.24 10.36
CA GLY A 67 11.27 -0.13 11.66
C GLY A 67 10.21 -0.29 12.76
N SER A 68 10.64 -0.58 13.99
CA SER A 68 9.84 -0.91 15.18
C SER A 68 8.72 0.09 15.54
N ALA A 69 8.68 1.25 14.88
CA ALA A 69 7.60 2.23 14.98
C ALA A 69 6.29 1.78 14.29
N ALA A 70 6.31 0.73 13.46
CA ALA A 70 5.11 0.19 12.82
C ALA A 70 4.28 -0.76 13.71
N HIS A 71 4.85 -1.24 14.83
CA HIS A 71 4.23 -2.21 15.74
C HIS A 71 3.98 -1.61 17.13
N LYS A 72 3.32 -0.44 17.18
CA LYS A 72 2.88 0.14 18.46
C LYS A 72 1.42 0.56 18.41
#